data_AF-H1KYZ0-F1
#
_entry.id   AF-H1KYZ0-F1
#
_cell.length_a   1.000
_cell.length_b   1.000
_cell.length_c   1.000
_cell.angle_alpha   90.00
_cell.angle_beta   90.00
_cell.angle_gamma   90.00
#
_symmetry.space_group_name_H-M   'P 1'
#
loop_
_entity.id
_entity.type
_entity.pdbx_description
1 polymer ?
#
loop_
_entity_poly.entity_id
_entity_poly.type
_entity_poly.pdbx_seq_one_letter_code
_entity_poly.pdbx_strand_id
1 'polypeptide(L)'
;MLFDSDIVIAVVVILVGIGFFASSMVGHTDAYKDALETGILYDKVNYQLKSLVDDGTIEVAILLLNNNRANLAEEIIKNRIKFKNYNLTIGNYSISNGNTNGDYVLASTVVLMNRTEGWYGIYEDGGTLKITDKYFMSEEEALNYLNLNKNNKGIAIYYFKSSVPIKVSLKVYGG
;
A
#
# COMPACT_ATOMS: atom_id res chain seq x y z
N MET A 1 7.72 53.25 48.05
CA MET A 1 7.22 52.64 46.79
C MET A 1 7.97 51.35 46.45
N LEU A 2 8.26 50.49 47.44
CA LEU A 2 8.85 49.16 47.19
C LEU A 2 7.78 48.13 46.80
N PHE A 3 6.56 48.26 47.32
CA PHE A 3 5.47 47.30 47.10
C PHE A 3 4.84 47.32 45.70
N ASP A 4 4.86 48.45 44.99
CA ASP A 4 4.28 48.54 43.62
C ASP A 4 5.21 47.95 42.55
N SER A 5 6.52 48.21 42.66
CA SER A 5 7.50 47.70 41.68
C SER A 5 7.68 46.18 41.79
N ASP A 6 7.65 45.62 43.00
CA ASP A 6 7.78 44.17 43.20
C ASP A 6 6.56 43.40 42.66
N ILE A 7 5.36 43.97 42.80
CA ILE A 7 4.14 43.39 42.22
C ILE A 7 4.19 43.43 40.70
N VAL A 8 4.63 44.54 40.10
CA VAL A 8 4.77 44.66 38.64
C VAL A 8 5.82 43.67 38.10
N ILE A 9 6.96 43.53 38.78
CA ILE A 9 8.00 42.55 38.39
C ILE A 9 7.47 41.12 38.52
N ALA A 10 6.74 40.80 39.59
CA ALA A 10 6.13 39.48 39.77
C ALA A 10 5.12 39.15 38.66
N VAL A 11 4.28 40.11 38.26
CA VAL A 11 3.32 39.93 37.15
C VAL A 11 4.03 39.70 35.82
N VAL A 12 5.11 40.43 35.55
CA VAL A 12 5.91 40.25 34.33
C VAL A 12 6.57 38.87 34.29
N VAL A 13 7.15 38.41 35.40
CA VAL A 13 7.75 37.08 35.49
C VAL A 13 6.71 35.97 35.27
N ILE A 14 5.50 36.14 35.82
CA ILE A 14 4.39 35.18 35.62
C ILE A 14 3.94 35.16 34.16
N LEU A 15 3.75 36.34 33.53
CA LEU A 15 3.34 36.42 32.11
C LEU A 15 4.36 35.78 31.18
N VAL A 16 5.65 36.04 31.40
CA VAL A 16 6.74 35.43 30.64
C VAL A 16 6.77 33.91 30.87
N GLY A 17 6.63 33.46 32.13
CA GLY A 17 6.58 32.04 32.47
C GLY A 17 5.41 31.29 31.81
N ILE A 18 4.22 31.89 31.79
CA ILE A 18 3.04 31.33 31.11
C ILE A 18 3.26 31.28 29.59
N GLY A 19 3.90 32.30 29.01
CA GLY A 19 4.25 32.31 27.58
C GLY A 19 5.21 31.19 27.20
N PHE A 20 6.28 31.00 27.98
CA PHE A 20 7.22 29.88 27.78
C PHE A 20 6.57 28.51 27.99
N PHE A 21 5.73 28.38 29.01
CA PHE A 21 5.00 27.13 29.27
C PHE A 21 4.03 26.79 28.13
N ALA A 22 3.25 27.76 27.66
CA ALA A 22 2.32 27.56 26.55
C ALA A 22 3.06 27.19 25.26
N SER A 23 4.16 27.88 24.93
CA SER A 23 4.98 27.55 23.76
C SER A 23 5.61 26.16 23.85
N SER A 24 6.12 25.77 25.02
CA SER A 24 6.66 24.43 25.25
C SER A 24 5.59 23.35 25.12
N MET A 25 4.38 23.59 25.66
CA MET A 25 3.29 22.64 25.60
C MET A 25 2.81 22.41 24.16
N VAL A 26 2.69 23.47 23.35
CA VAL A 26 2.36 23.37 21.92
C VAL A 26 3.38 22.53 21.17
N GLY A 27 4.68 22.80 21.36
CA GLY A 27 5.74 22.02 20.71
C GLY A 27 5.73 20.53 21.09
N HIS A 28 5.42 20.21 22.36
CA HIS A 28 5.30 18.82 22.81
C HIS A 28 4.04 18.13 22.29
N THR A 29 2.90 18.83 22.24
CA THR A 29 1.66 18.26 21.71
C THR A 29 1.76 18.01 20.20
N ASP A 30 2.39 18.93 19.47
CA ASP A 30 2.57 18.80 18.02
C ASP A 30 3.52 17.63 17.70
N ALA A 31 4.65 17.53 18.40
CA ALA A 31 5.57 16.41 18.23
C ALA A 31 4.93 15.05 18.56
N TYR A 32 4.08 14.98 19.60
CA TYR A 32 3.36 13.76 19.94
C TYR A 32 2.30 13.40 18.89
N LYS A 33 1.57 14.39 18.39
CA LYS A 33 0.60 14.21 17.32
C LYS A 33 1.27 13.69 16.04
N ASP A 34 2.39 14.28 15.63
CA ASP A 34 3.14 13.87 14.45
C ASP A 34 3.69 12.44 14.58
N ALA A 35 4.20 12.07 15.76
CA ALA A 35 4.65 10.71 16.04
C ALA A 35 3.50 9.70 15.94
N LEU A 36 2.32 10.07 16.45
CA LEU A 36 1.13 9.22 16.44
C LEU A 36 0.55 9.08 15.02
N GLU A 37 0.51 10.16 14.25
CA GLU A 37 0.09 10.14 12.84
C GLU A 37 1.03 9.30 11.98
N THR A 38 2.35 9.42 12.20
CA THR A 38 3.35 8.63 11.49
C THR A 38 3.24 7.14 11.81
N GLY A 39 3.04 6.78 13.09
CA GLY A 39 2.80 5.39 13.51
C GLY A 39 1.53 4.80 12.89
N ILE A 40 0.42 5.56 12.89
CA ILE A 40 -0.83 5.15 12.26
C ILE A 40 -0.66 4.97 10.74
N LEU A 41 0.09 5.86 10.08
CA LEU A 41 0.36 5.73 8.65
C LEU A 41 1.18 4.48 8.36
N TYR A 42 2.23 4.20 9.14
CA TYR A 42 3.03 2.98 9.04
C TYR A 42 2.17 1.71 9.12
N ASP A 43 1.30 1.60 10.12
CA ASP A 43 0.42 0.45 10.29
C ASP A 43 -0.56 0.29 9.13
N LYS A 44 -1.10 1.41 8.61
CA LYS A 44 -1.99 1.39 7.45
C LYS A 44 -1.29 0.93 6.18
N VAL A 45 -0.06 1.39 5.92
CA VAL A 45 0.72 0.99 4.73
C VAL A 45 1.07 -0.50 4.79
N ASN A 46 1.50 -0.99 5.96
CA ASN A 46 1.76 -2.41 6.18
C ASN A 46 0.49 -3.26 6.01
N TYR A 47 -0.62 -2.84 6.59
CA TYR A 47 -1.90 -3.54 6.45
C TYR A 47 -2.36 -3.60 4.99
N GLN A 48 -2.21 -2.50 4.25
CA GLN A 48 -2.55 -2.47 2.83
C GLN A 48 -1.68 -3.42 2.01
N LEU A 49 -0.35 -3.41 2.23
CA LEU A 49 0.55 -4.33 1.52
C LEU A 49 0.24 -5.79 1.86
N LYS A 50 -0.03 -6.10 3.13
CA LYS A 50 -0.44 -7.43 3.57
C LYS A 50 -1.74 -7.86 2.91
N SER A 51 -2.75 -6.99 2.89
CA SER A 51 -4.05 -7.26 2.27
C SER A 51 -3.93 -7.58 0.77
N LEU A 52 -3.08 -6.86 0.03
CA LEU A 52 -2.83 -7.12 -1.40
C LEU A 52 -2.10 -8.44 -1.68
N VAL A 53 -1.35 -8.94 -0.71
CA VAL A 53 -0.69 -10.25 -0.80
C VAL A 53 -1.67 -11.35 -0.42
N ASP A 54 -2.38 -11.20 0.70
CA ASP A 54 -3.34 -12.18 1.22
C ASP A 54 -4.54 -12.39 0.28
N ASP A 55 -4.98 -11.35 -0.43
CA ASP A 55 -6.08 -11.43 -1.39
C ASP A 55 -5.66 -11.94 -2.80
N GLY A 56 -4.36 -12.16 -3.01
CA GLY A 56 -3.81 -12.65 -4.28
C GLY A 56 -3.66 -11.57 -5.37
N THR A 57 -3.93 -10.29 -5.09
CA THR A 57 -3.82 -9.20 -6.06
C THR A 57 -2.38 -9.08 -6.60
N ILE A 58 -1.38 -9.21 -5.73
CA ILE A 58 0.03 -9.18 -6.13
C ILE A 58 0.40 -10.38 -7.00
N GLU A 59 -0.12 -11.57 -6.70
CA GLU A 59 0.12 -12.77 -7.54
C GLU A 59 -0.45 -12.56 -8.95
N VAL A 60 -1.71 -12.11 -9.03
CA VAL A 60 -2.38 -11.80 -10.30
C VAL A 60 -1.62 -10.74 -11.09
N ALA A 61 -1.16 -9.67 -10.42
CA ALA A 61 -0.37 -8.62 -11.06
C ALA A 61 0.95 -9.14 -11.63
N ILE A 62 1.68 -9.98 -10.89
CA ILE A 62 2.93 -10.58 -11.38
C ILE A 62 2.67 -11.43 -12.64
N LEU A 63 1.60 -12.23 -12.64
CA LEU A 63 1.24 -13.07 -13.79
C LEU A 63 0.90 -12.25 -15.03
N LEU A 64 0.16 -11.15 -14.85
CA LEU A 64 -0.17 -10.21 -15.91
C LEU A 64 1.09 -9.51 -16.45
N LEU A 65 2.00 -9.09 -15.57
CA LEU A 65 3.27 -8.48 -15.95
C LEU A 65 4.14 -9.44 -16.78
N ASN A 66 4.24 -10.70 -16.35
CA ASN A 66 5.00 -11.74 -17.07
C ASN A 66 4.42 -12.07 -18.45
N ASN A 67 3.12 -11.79 -18.68
CA ASN A 67 2.43 -12.05 -19.94
C ASN A 67 2.20 -10.78 -20.78
N ASN A 68 3.02 -9.74 -20.58
CA ASN A 68 2.94 -8.47 -21.31
C ASN A 68 1.59 -7.73 -21.19
N ARG A 69 0.83 -7.97 -20.11
CA ARG A 69 -0.45 -7.31 -19.82
C ARG A 69 -0.30 -6.28 -18.69
N ALA A 70 0.74 -5.46 -18.76
CA ALA A 70 1.08 -4.48 -17.73
C ALA A 70 -0.04 -3.45 -17.48
N ASN A 71 -0.75 -3.01 -18.51
CA ASN A 71 -1.85 -2.05 -18.38
C ASN A 71 -2.99 -2.57 -17.49
N LEU A 72 -3.34 -3.85 -17.64
CA LEU A 72 -4.36 -4.49 -16.80
C LEU A 72 -3.83 -4.63 -15.37
N ALA A 73 -2.58 -5.06 -15.18
CA ALA A 73 -1.97 -5.15 -13.85
C ALA A 73 -2.02 -3.80 -13.11
N GLU A 74 -1.71 -2.71 -13.81
CA GLU A 74 -1.75 -1.35 -13.25
C GLU A 74 -3.16 -0.92 -12.85
N GLU A 75 -4.17 -1.16 -13.70
CA GLU A 75 -5.57 -0.84 -13.40
C GLU A 75 -6.06 -1.56 -12.14
N ILE A 76 -5.71 -2.84 -12.01
CA ILE A 76 -6.09 -3.67 -10.87
C ILE A 76 -5.47 -3.13 -9.58
N ILE A 77 -4.19 -2.83 -9.61
CA ILE A 77 -3.46 -2.30 -8.47
C ILE A 77 -4.02 -0.93 -8.06
N LYS A 78 -4.31 -0.06 -9.03
CA LYS A 78 -4.91 1.26 -8.80
C LYS A 78 -6.29 1.17 -8.15
N ASN A 79 -7.12 0.22 -8.56
CA ASN A 79 -8.45 0.03 -7.99
C ASN A 79 -8.43 -0.50 -6.55
N ARG A 80 -7.34 -1.18 -6.13
CA ARG A 80 -7.24 -1.80 -4.80
C ARG A 80 -6.51 -0.94 -3.76
N ILE A 81 -5.57 -0.09 -4.20
CA ILE A 81 -4.84 0.80 -3.29
C ILE A 81 -5.68 2.03 -2.96
N LYS A 82 -6.01 2.21 -1.68
CA LYS A 82 -6.83 3.33 -1.19
C LYS A 82 -6.06 4.66 -1.02
N PHE A 83 -4.75 4.64 -1.22
CA PHE A 83 -3.91 5.83 -1.06
C PHE A 83 -3.89 6.68 -2.33
N LYS A 84 -3.89 8.00 -2.17
CA LYS A 84 -3.84 8.95 -3.29
C LYS A 84 -2.44 9.05 -3.89
N ASN A 85 -1.42 9.08 -3.03
CA ASN A 85 -0.02 9.29 -3.39
C ASN A 85 0.80 8.06 -3.02
N TYR A 86 1.17 7.24 -4.00
CA TYR A 86 1.94 6.03 -3.74
C TYR A 86 2.84 5.62 -4.91
N ASN A 87 3.84 4.80 -4.60
CA ASN A 87 4.67 4.09 -5.56
C ASN A 87 4.80 2.64 -5.11
N LEU A 88 4.18 1.72 -5.86
CA LEU A 88 4.31 0.29 -5.69
C LEU A 88 5.35 -0.24 -6.68
N THR A 89 6.37 -0.93 -6.17
CA THR A 89 7.39 -1.59 -6.98
C THR A 89 7.24 -3.11 -6.84
N ILE A 90 7.14 -3.82 -7.95
CA ILE A 90 7.09 -5.29 -8.05
C ILE A 90 8.27 -5.72 -8.92
N GLY A 91 9.35 -6.20 -8.31
CA GLY A 91 10.60 -6.50 -9.02
C GLY A 91 11.15 -5.27 -9.75
N ASN A 92 11.16 -5.32 -11.08
CA ASN A 92 11.61 -4.22 -11.94
C ASN A 92 10.49 -3.29 -12.42
N TYR A 93 9.23 -3.59 -12.08
CA TYR A 93 8.07 -2.80 -12.50
C TYR A 93 7.65 -1.85 -11.37
N SER A 94 7.42 -0.59 -11.71
CA SER A 94 6.94 0.43 -10.76
C SER A 94 5.61 1.01 -11.23
N ILE A 95 4.64 1.09 -10.33
CA ILE A 95 3.34 1.71 -10.53
C ILE A 95 3.23 2.86 -9.54
N SER A 96 3.14 4.08 -10.07
CA SER A 96 3.00 5.29 -9.28
C SER A 96 1.65 5.94 -9.51
N ASN A 97 1.08 6.53 -8.45
CA ASN A 97 -0.10 7.34 -8.52
C ASN A 97 0.07 8.61 -7.69
N GLY A 98 -0.41 9.75 -8.22
CA GLY A 98 -0.37 11.04 -7.53
C GLY A 98 1.03 11.65 -7.42
N ASN A 99 1.23 12.48 -6.39
CA ASN A 99 2.50 13.15 -6.13
C ASN A 99 3.43 12.22 -5.34
N THR A 100 4.62 11.95 -5.88
CA THR A 100 5.62 11.07 -5.26
C THR A 100 6.84 11.84 -4.74
N ASN A 101 6.65 13.12 -4.46
CA ASN A 101 7.66 14.01 -3.89
C ASN A 101 7.32 14.31 -2.43
N GLY A 102 8.25 14.04 -1.50
CA GLY A 102 8.09 14.34 -0.07
C GLY A 102 8.45 13.16 0.83
N ASP A 103 8.12 13.31 2.12
CA ASP A 103 8.31 12.27 3.13
C ASP A 103 7.42 11.07 2.83
N TYR A 104 7.97 9.87 3.02
CA TYR A 104 7.31 8.63 2.67
C TYR A 104 7.46 7.56 3.74
N VAL A 105 6.46 6.70 3.78
CA VAL A 105 6.44 5.47 4.55
C VAL A 105 6.62 4.30 3.60
N LEU A 106 7.54 3.39 3.94
CA LEU A 106 7.88 2.22 3.14
C LEU A 106 7.44 0.94 3.85
N ALA A 107 6.61 0.15 3.19
CA ALA A 107 6.43 -1.27 3.48
C ALA A 107 7.09 -2.11 2.39
N SER A 108 7.71 -3.22 2.77
CA SER A 108 8.35 -4.14 1.83
C SER A 108 8.11 -5.58 2.24
N THR A 109 7.86 -6.42 1.25
CA THR A 109 7.67 -7.85 1.40
C THR A 109 8.35 -8.59 0.24
N VAL A 110 8.56 -9.88 0.41
CA VAL A 110 9.08 -10.76 -0.63
C VAL A 110 8.01 -11.82 -0.90
N VAL A 111 7.58 -11.89 -2.16
CA VAL A 111 6.57 -12.84 -2.61
C VAL A 111 7.27 -13.96 -3.37
N LEU A 112 6.97 -15.20 -2.98
CA LEU A 112 7.41 -16.40 -3.69
C LEU A 112 6.17 -17.13 -4.19
N MET A 113 6.02 -17.24 -5.51
CA MET A 113 4.90 -17.95 -6.11
C MET A 113 5.16 -19.46 -6.11
N ASN A 114 4.61 -20.16 -5.13
CA ASN A 114 4.68 -21.62 -5.06
C ASN A 114 3.53 -22.28 -5.84
N ARG A 115 3.49 -22.05 -7.15
CA ARG A 115 2.48 -22.63 -8.06
C ARG A 115 3.14 -23.60 -9.05
N THR A 116 2.34 -24.54 -9.57
CA THR A 116 2.76 -25.45 -10.65
C THR A 116 2.68 -24.72 -11.98
N GLU A 117 3.63 -24.92 -12.87
CA GLU A 117 3.60 -24.38 -14.23
C GLU A 117 2.37 -24.87 -15.00
N GLY A 118 1.69 -23.96 -15.70
CA GLY A 118 0.46 -24.28 -16.40
C GLY A 118 -0.43 -23.06 -16.65
N TRP A 119 -1.58 -23.31 -17.28
CA TRP A 119 -2.58 -22.28 -17.55
C TRP A 119 -3.47 -22.05 -16.33
N TYR A 120 -3.71 -20.79 -16.00
CA TYR A 120 -4.58 -20.38 -14.91
C TYR A 120 -5.66 -19.43 -15.43
N GLY A 121 -6.87 -19.56 -14.91
CA GLY A 121 -7.95 -18.64 -15.21
C GLY A 121 -7.93 -17.46 -14.23
N ILE A 122 -7.89 -16.24 -14.75
CA ILE A 122 -8.14 -15.02 -13.98
C ILE A 122 -9.59 -14.64 -14.20
N TYR A 123 -10.33 -14.41 -13.12
CA TYR A 123 -11.72 -14.01 -13.17
C TYR A 123 -12.03 -12.95 -12.11
N GLU A 124 -13.05 -12.14 -12.40
CA GLU A 124 -13.58 -11.19 -11.43
C GLU A 124 -14.64 -11.87 -10.56
N ASP A 125 -14.59 -11.61 -9.26
CA ASP A 125 -15.53 -12.11 -8.26
C ASP A 125 -15.78 -11.00 -7.23
N GLY A 126 -16.98 -10.40 -7.27
CA GLY A 126 -17.37 -9.34 -6.34
C GLY A 126 -16.45 -8.11 -6.33
N GLY A 127 -15.88 -7.71 -7.47
CA GLY A 127 -14.95 -6.58 -7.57
C GLY A 127 -13.50 -6.92 -7.15
N THR A 128 -13.20 -8.19 -6.97
CA THR A 128 -11.83 -8.70 -6.74
C THR A 128 -11.43 -9.62 -7.88
N LEU A 129 -10.22 -9.46 -8.41
CA LEU A 129 -9.69 -10.41 -9.36
C LEU A 129 -9.05 -11.56 -8.61
N LYS A 130 -9.48 -12.76 -8.97
CA LYS A 130 -8.98 -14.00 -8.41
C LYS A 130 -8.38 -14.85 -9.52
N ILE A 131 -7.45 -15.69 -9.10
CA ILE A 131 -6.90 -16.74 -9.94
C ILE A 131 -7.53 -18.08 -9.56
N THR A 132 -7.64 -19.00 -10.52
CA THR A 132 -8.05 -20.37 -10.23
C THR A 132 -7.00 -21.07 -9.34
N ASP A 133 -7.47 -21.86 -8.38
CA ASP A 133 -6.59 -22.72 -7.57
C ASP A 133 -6.05 -23.91 -8.36
N LYS A 134 -6.77 -24.30 -9.42
CA LYS A 134 -6.39 -25.36 -10.35
C LYS A 134 -5.60 -24.79 -11.53
N TYR A 135 -4.58 -25.53 -11.96
CA TYR A 135 -3.87 -25.33 -13.21
C TYR A 135 -4.45 -26.21 -14.31
N PHE A 136 -4.35 -25.74 -15.55
CA PHE A 136 -4.83 -26.41 -16.76
C PHE A 136 -3.67 -26.64 -17.72
N MET A 137 -3.79 -27.68 -18.55
CA MET A 137 -2.73 -28.01 -19.51
C MET A 137 -2.85 -27.20 -20.80
N SER A 138 -4.04 -26.69 -21.10
CA SER A 138 -4.30 -25.84 -22.27
C SER A 138 -5.05 -24.56 -21.90
N GLU A 139 -4.87 -23.53 -22.73
CA GLU A 139 -5.62 -22.27 -22.64
C GLU A 139 -7.13 -22.52 -22.79
N GLU A 140 -7.51 -23.43 -23.70
CA GLU A 140 -8.90 -23.77 -23.98
C GLU A 140 -9.60 -24.43 -22.79
N GLU A 141 -8.92 -25.32 -22.07
CA GLU A 141 -9.45 -25.90 -20.82
C GLU A 141 -9.67 -24.84 -19.75
N ALA A 142 -8.72 -23.91 -19.60
CA ALA A 142 -8.85 -22.81 -18.64
C ALA A 142 -10.04 -21.89 -19.00
N LEU A 143 -10.18 -21.51 -20.27
CA LEU A 143 -11.30 -20.69 -20.74
C LEU A 143 -12.64 -21.40 -20.60
N ASN A 144 -12.72 -22.68 -20.96
CA ASN A 144 -13.93 -23.48 -20.80
C ASN A 144 -14.34 -23.57 -19.33
N TYR A 145 -13.38 -23.78 -18.41
CA TYR A 145 -13.67 -23.78 -16.98
C TYR A 145 -14.21 -22.44 -16.48
N LEU A 146 -13.68 -21.31 -16.98
CA LEU A 146 -14.16 -19.96 -16.63
C LEU A 146 -15.56 -19.70 -17.18
N ASN A 147 -15.81 -20.07 -18.44
CA ASN A 147 -17.10 -19.88 -19.11
C ASN A 147 -18.22 -20.72 -18.47
N LEU A 148 -17.90 -21.95 -18.03
CA LEU A 148 -18.88 -22.86 -17.43
C LEU A 148 -19.21 -22.53 -15.96
N ASN A 149 -18.24 -22.05 -15.18
CA ASN A 149 -18.41 -21.91 -13.73
C ASN A 149 -18.59 -20.48 -13.23
N LYS A 150 -18.19 -19.46 -14.01
CA LYS A 150 -18.09 -18.08 -13.49
C LYS A 150 -18.88 -17.04 -14.29
N ASN A 151 -19.51 -17.40 -15.42
CA ASN A 151 -20.29 -16.48 -16.28
C ASN A 151 -19.60 -15.13 -16.58
N ASN A 152 -18.26 -15.11 -16.49
CA ASN A 152 -17.48 -13.87 -16.51
C ASN A 152 -16.44 -13.93 -17.62
N LYS A 153 -16.08 -12.73 -18.12
CA LYS A 153 -14.97 -12.48 -19.06
C LYS A 153 -13.63 -12.79 -18.39
N GLY A 154 -13.39 -14.06 -18.11
CA GLY A 154 -12.14 -14.53 -17.55
C GLY A 154 -11.05 -14.57 -18.62
N ILE A 155 -9.81 -14.31 -18.23
CA ILE A 155 -8.64 -14.38 -19.10
C ILE A 155 -7.81 -15.57 -18.66
N ALA A 156 -7.44 -16.44 -19.60
CA ALA A 156 -6.46 -17.50 -19.34
C ALA A 156 -5.05 -16.92 -19.44
N ILE A 157 -4.21 -17.20 -18.45
CA ILE A 157 -2.82 -16.75 -18.40
C ILE A 157 -1.92 -17.93 -18.07
N TYR A 158 -0.81 -18.02 -18.81
CA TYR A 158 0.19 -19.03 -18.55
C TYR A 158 1.13 -18.58 -17.43
N TYR A 159 1.29 -19.43 -16.42
CA TYR A 159 2.30 -19.24 -15.38
C TYR A 159 3.51 -20.09 -15.71
N PHE A 160 4.65 -19.43 -15.92
CA PHE A 160 5.96 -20.08 -15.96
C PHE A 160 6.56 -20.16 -14.56
N LYS A 161 6.98 -21.35 -14.11
CA LYS A 161 7.49 -21.53 -12.75
C LYS A 161 8.75 -20.70 -12.53
N SER A 162 8.62 -19.63 -11.76
CA SER A 162 9.77 -18.84 -11.30
C SER A 162 10.15 -19.25 -9.89
N SER A 163 11.39 -19.70 -9.72
CA SER A 163 11.97 -19.97 -8.39
C SER A 163 12.59 -18.71 -7.76
N VAL A 164 12.51 -17.57 -8.45
CA VAL A 164 13.12 -16.31 -8.03
C VAL A 164 12.12 -15.55 -7.16
N PRO A 165 12.45 -15.24 -5.90
CA PRO A 165 11.60 -14.40 -5.06
C PRO A 165 11.47 -13.00 -5.65
N ILE A 166 10.24 -12.47 -5.67
CA ILE A 166 9.95 -11.15 -6.21
C ILE A 166 9.79 -10.18 -5.05
N LYS A 167 10.66 -9.16 -5.00
CA LYS A 167 10.56 -8.08 -4.01
C LYS A 167 9.39 -7.17 -4.38
N VAL A 168 8.53 -6.90 -3.40
CA VAL A 168 7.40 -5.99 -3.52
C VAL A 168 7.52 -4.91 -2.47
N SER A 169 7.49 -3.65 -2.88
CA SER A 169 7.57 -2.51 -1.96
C SER A 169 6.51 -1.48 -2.25
N LEU A 170 5.79 -1.05 -1.21
CA LEU A 170 4.81 0.03 -1.28
C LEU A 170 5.35 1.25 -0.54
N LYS A 171 5.58 2.33 -1.27
CA LYS A 171 5.87 3.65 -0.72
C LYS A 171 4.60 4.48 -0.75
N VAL A 172 4.22 5.08 0.38
CA VAL A 172 3.11 6.02 0.46
C VAL A 172 3.66 7.36 0.91
N TYR A 173 3.31 8.41 0.19
CA TYR A 173 3.82 9.76 0.44
C TYR A 173 2.80 10.55 1.25
N GLY A 174 3.27 11.17 2.32
CA GLY A 174 2.49 12.14 3.10
C GLY A 174 2.32 13.40 2.25
N GLY A 175 1.07 13.81 2.05
CA GLY A 175 0.71 15.05 1.37
C GLY A 175 -0.43 15.74 2.09
#